data_AF-A0A956AUG8-F1
#
_entry.id   AF-A0A956AUG8-F1
#
_cell.length_a   1.000
_cell.length_b   1.000
_cell.length_c   1.000
_cell.angle_alpha   90.00
_cell.angle_beta   90.00
_cell.angle_gamma   90.00
#
_symmetry.space_group_name_H-M   'P 1'
#
loop_
_entity.id
_entity.type
_entity.pdbx_description
1 polymer ?
#
loop_
_entity_poly.entity_id
_entity_poly.type
_entity_poly.pdbx_seq_one_letter_code
_entity_poly.pdbx_strand_id
1 'polypeptide(L)'
;MPYAAIDTYFAGERQLGLLLVPVGLLVIAAAFFAWRGQPGPFGVGLAIPLALLGLLGAGVGGGLALKTPGQVNTLKAALEEKPAEALAAERDRMAKVNANWIRLKLVWTAFALIGLGLILLGRKEWMPGVGVGLLIFAATLMATDVTAERRALVYTAALDAAP
;
A
#
# COMPACT_ATOMS: atom_id res chain seq x y z
N MET A 1 14.82 -23.97 -6.09
CA MET A 1 14.79 -22.89 -7.11
C MET A 1 14.22 -21.60 -6.50
N PRO A 2 14.87 -20.97 -5.49
CA PRO A 2 14.36 -19.75 -4.86
C PRO A 2 14.36 -18.52 -5.79
N TYR A 3 15.25 -18.48 -6.80
CA TYR A 3 15.39 -17.34 -7.72
C TYR A 3 14.12 -16.98 -8.49
N ALA A 4 13.36 -17.97 -8.98
CA ALA A 4 12.12 -17.70 -9.71
C ALA A 4 11.04 -17.07 -8.82
N ALA A 5 10.97 -17.50 -7.55
CA ALA A 5 10.04 -16.94 -6.58
C ALA A 5 10.41 -15.50 -6.18
N ILE A 6 11.71 -15.25 -5.99
CA ILE A 6 12.27 -13.90 -5.77
C ILE A 6 11.89 -12.99 -6.94
N ASP A 7 12.22 -13.39 -8.16
CA ASP A 7 11.97 -12.57 -9.35
C ASP A 7 10.48 -12.27 -9.53
N THR A 8 9.61 -13.27 -9.33
CA THR A 8 8.17 -13.08 -9.43
C THR A 8 7.63 -12.12 -8.35
N TYR A 9 8.06 -12.29 -7.09
CA TYR A 9 7.62 -11.44 -5.98
C TYR A 9 8.03 -9.98 -6.18
N PHE A 10 9.31 -9.75 -6.48
CA PHE A 10 9.87 -8.41 -6.63
C PHE A 10 9.46 -7.73 -7.95
N ALA A 11 9.21 -8.50 -9.03
CA ALA A 11 8.57 -7.95 -10.22
C ALA A 11 7.18 -7.40 -9.89
N GLY A 12 6.40 -8.13 -9.09
CA GLY A 12 5.10 -7.67 -8.60
C GLY A 12 5.18 -6.43 -7.70
N GLU A 13 6.14 -6.37 -6.78
CA GLU A 13 6.38 -5.16 -5.96
C GLU A 13 6.73 -3.95 -6.82
N ARG A 14 7.62 -4.12 -7.80
CA ARG A 14 8.02 -3.04 -8.71
C ARG A 14 6.86 -2.58 -9.59
N GLN A 15 6.09 -3.51 -10.16
CA GLN A 15 4.93 -3.19 -10.98
C GLN A 15 3.89 -2.41 -10.17
N LEU A 16 3.59 -2.86 -8.95
CA LEU A 16 2.69 -2.14 -8.05
C LEU A 16 3.22 -0.72 -7.76
N GLY A 17 4.52 -0.60 -7.46
CA GLY A 17 5.15 0.69 -7.23
C GLY A 17 5.01 1.65 -8.42
N LEU A 18 5.30 1.16 -9.63
CA LEU A 18 5.18 1.93 -10.87
C LEU A 18 3.73 2.34 -11.19
N LEU A 19 2.74 1.51 -10.84
CA LEU A 19 1.32 1.82 -11.04
C LEU A 19 0.79 2.81 -9.99
N LEU A 20 1.25 2.72 -8.75
CA LEU A 20 0.81 3.58 -7.66
C LEU A 20 1.20 5.05 -7.86
N VAL A 21 2.31 5.33 -8.56
CA VAL A 21 2.73 6.71 -8.86
C VAL A 21 1.70 7.47 -9.71
N PRO A 22 1.38 7.05 -10.95
CA PRO A 22 0.41 7.75 -11.77
C PRO A 22 -1.00 7.71 -11.15
N VAL A 23 -1.40 6.61 -10.51
CA VAL A 23 -2.69 6.54 -9.79
C VAL A 23 -2.73 7.57 -8.65
N GLY A 24 -1.66 7.68 -7.86
CA GLY A 24 -1.56 8.67 -6.79
C GLY A 24 -1.67 10.11 -7.32
N LEU A 25 -1.00 10.42 -8.44
CA LEU A 25 -1.12 11.72 -9.10
C LEU A 25 -2.54 12.01 -9.60
N LEU A 26 -3.23 11.01 -10.17
CA LEU A 26 -4.63 11.13 -10.58
C LEU A 26 -5.55 11.38 -9.38
N VAL A 27 -5.29 10.74 -8.23
CA VAL A 27 -6.04 10.97 -7.00
C VAL A 27 -5.78 12.38 -6.44
N ILE A 28 -4.55 12.90 -6.53
CA ILE A 28 -4.24 14.31 -6.18
C ILE A 28 -5.02 15.26 -7.10
N ALA A 29 -5.08 14.98 -8.40
CA ALA A 29 -5.88 15.77 -9.33
C ALA A 29 -7.37 15.71 -8.94
N ALA A 30 -7.90 14.53 -8.60
CA ALA A 30 -9.26 14.38 -8.11
C ALA A 30 -9.52 15.17 -6.82
N ALA A 31 -8.56 15.21 -5.89
CA ALA A 31 -8.64 16.05 -4.69
C ALA A 31 -8.73 17.55 -5.04
N PHE A 32 -7.95 18.01 -6.00
CA PHE A 32 -8.01 19.38 -6.50
C PHE A 32 -9.36 19.69 -7.16
N PHE A 33 -9.89 18.78 -7.98
CA PHE A 33 -11.22 18.93 -8.57
C PHE A 33 -12.34 18.92 -7.52
N ALA A 34 -12.25 18.08 -6.49
CA ALA A 34 -13.19 18.08 -5.38
C ALA A 34 -13.19 19.43 -4.64
N TRP A 35 -12.00 19.99 -4.38
CA TRP A 35 -11.86 21.29 -3.73
C TRP A 35 -12.42 22.44 -4.58
N ARG A 36 -12.23 22.42 -5.90
CA ARG A 36 -12.64 23.52 -6.79
C ARG A 36 -14.06 23.38 -7.34
N GLY A 37 -14.54 22.16 -7.53
CA GLY A 37 -15.81 21.83 -8.17
C GLY A 37 -16.99 21.69 -7.21
N GLN A 38 -16.74 21.41 -5.93
CA GLN A 38 -17.77 21.38 -4.89
C GLN A 38 -17.59 22.60 -3.95
N PRO A 39 -18.38 23.68 -4.12
CA PRO A 39 -18.26 24.84 -3.26
C PRO A 39 -18.64 24.50 -1.81
N GLY A 40 -17.94 25.11 -0.87
CA GLY A 40 -18.24 25.01 0.55
C GLY A 40 -17.44 23.93 1.31
N PRO A 41 -17.76 23.74 2.61
CA PRO A 41 -16.96 22.91 3.51
C PRO A 41 -16.90 21.42 3.13
N PHE A 42 -17.92 20.91 2.42
CA PHE A 42 -17.95 19.52 1.95
C PHE A 42 -16.79 19.20 1.00
N GLY A 43 -16.56 20.05 -0.02
CA GLY A 43 -15.51 19.83 -1.02
C GLY A 43 -14.11 19.83 -0.41
N VAL A 44 -13.87 20.73 0.56
CA VAL A 44 -12.63 20.75 1.35
C VAL A 44 -12.49 19.47 2.19
N GLY A 45 -13.57 19.04 2.84
CA GLY A 45 -13.60 17.82 3.63
C GLY A 45 -13.25 16.57 2.81
N LEU A 46 -13.75 16.48 1.57
CA LEU A 46 -13.44 15.38 0.64
C LEU A 46 -12.00 15.47 0.10
N ALA A 47 -11.55 16.67 -0.23
CA ALA A 47 -10.23 16.88 -0.83
C ALA A 47 -9.08 16.45 0.09
N ILE A 48 -9.18 16.67 1.41
CA ILE A 48 -8.08 16.39 2.34
C ILE A 48 -7.71 14.89 2.37
N PRO A 49 -8.63 13.94 2.64
CA PRO A 49 -8.30 12.52 2.60
C PRO A 49 -7.83 12.06 1.22
N LEU A 50 -8.41 12.58 0.13
CA LEU A 50 -7.96 12.23 -1.22
C LEU A 50 -6.54 12.71 -1.49
N ALA A 51 -6.19 13.94 -1.10
CA ALA A 51 -4.83 14.45 -1.24
C ALA A 51 -3.83 13.60 -0.45
N LEU A 52 -4.17 13.20 0.78
CA LEU A 52 -3.35 12.29 1.58
C LEU A 52 -3.21 10.92 0.91
N LEU A 53 -4.29 10.35 0.39
CA LEU A 53 -4.27 9.07 -0.34
C LEU A 53 -3.32 9.16 -1.55
N GLY A 54 -3.45 10.20 -2.34
CA GLY A 54 -2.66 10.39 -3.55
C GLY A 54 -1.17 10.62 -3.25
N LEU A 55 -0.85 11.41 -2.21
CA LEU A 55 0.52 11.61 -1.73
C LEU A 55 1.14 10.32 -1.20
N LEU A 56 0.40 9.56 -0.38
CA LEU A 56 0.85 8.27 0.13
C LEU A 56 1.05 7.28 -1.02
N GLY A 57 0.11 7.18 -1.95
CA GLY A 57 0.20 6.32 -3.12
C GLY A 57 1.43 6.64 -3.98
N ALA A 58 1.63 7.92 -4.32
CA ALA A 58 2.79 8.33 -5.11
C ALA A 58 4.11 8.15 -4.37
N GLY A 59 4.17 8.49 -3.08
CA GLY A 59 5.37 8.35 -2.27
C GLY A 59 5.77 6.89 -2.03
N VAL A 60 4.82 6.06 -1.59
CA VAL A 60 5.03 4.62 -1.39
C VAL A 60 5.35 3.94 -2.73
N GLY A 61 4.60 4.27 -3.78
CA GLY A 61 4.81 3.73 -5.12
C GLY A 61 6.19 4.04 -5.67
N GLY A 62 6.62 5.30 -5.57
CA GLY A 62 7.96 5.74 -5.96
C GLY A 62 9.05 5.06 -5.12
N GLY A 63 8.83 4.94 -3.80
CA GLY A 63 9.73 4.22 -2.90
C GLY A 63 9.93 2.76 -3.28
N LEU A 64 8.85 2.02 -3.58
CA LEU A 64 8.95 0.65 -4.08
C LEU A 64 9.69 0.60 -5.43
N ALA A 65 9.30 1.43 -6.40
CA ALA A 65 9.88 1.42 -7.73
C ALA A 65 11.40 1.67 -7.73
N LEU A 66 11.88 2.55 -6.85
CA LEU A 66 13.30 2.90 -6.74
C LEU A 66 14.09 1.90 -5.90
N LYS A 67 13.51 1.38 -4.81
CA LYS A 67 14.22 0.49 -3.86
C LYS A 67 14.32 -0.94 -4.35
N THR A 68 13.27 -1.46 -5.00
CA THR A 68 13.17 -2.89 -5.34
C THR A 68 14.34 -3.42 -6.17
N PRO A 69 14.84 -2.73 -7.23
CA PRO A 69 15.97 -3.25 -8.00
C PRO A 69 17.24 -3.47 -7.17
N GLY A 70 17.57 -2.52 -6.29
CA GLY A 70 18.73 -2.64 -5.40
C GLY A 70 18.57 -3.79 -4.40
N GLN A 71 17.37 -3.94 -3.83
CA GLN A 71 17.06 -5.03 -2.90
C GLN A 71 17.20 -6.41 -3.54
N VAL A 72 16.73 -6.57 -4.79
CA VAL A 72 16.87 -7.83 -5.54
C VAL A 72 18.34 -8.15 -5.80
N ASN A 73 19.13 -7.17 -6.26
CA ASN A 73 20.54 -7.39 -6.57
C ASN A 73 21.33 -7.79 -5.31
N THR A 74 21.11 -7.10 -4.19
CA THR A 74 21.75 -7.44 -2.91
C THR A 74 21.35 -8.84 -2.44
N LEU A 75 20.07 -9.21 -2.54
CA LEU A 75 19.61 -10.54 -2.16
C LEU A 75 20.21 -11.64 -3.05
N LYS A 76 20.27 -11.42 -4.36
CA LYS A 76 20.86 -12.39 -5.30
C LYS A 76 22.36 -12.59 -5.06
N ALA A 77 23.11 -11.50 -4.85
CA ALA A 77 24.53 -11.59 -4.51
C ALA A 77 24.75 -12.35 -3.18
N ALA A 78 23.95 -12.06 -2.15
CA ALA A 78 24.03 -12.77 -0.87
C ALA A 78 23.71 -14.27 -1.00
N LEU A 79 22.78 -14.63 -1.90
CA LEU A 79 22.45 -16.02 -2.20
C LEU A 79 23.58 -16.76 -2.94
N GLU A 80 24.38 -16.05 -3.75
CA GLU A 80 25.54 -16.63 -4.43
C GLU A 80 26.71 -16.83 -3.46
N GLU A 81 26.93 -15.90 -2.53
CA GLU A 81 28.03 -15.98 -1.56
C GLU A 81 27.71 -16.94 -0.40
N LYS A 82 26.54 -16.81 0.22
CA LYS A 82 26.15 -17.54 1.43
C LYS A 82 24.65 -17.89 1.45
N PRO A 83 24.24 -18.92 0.68
CA PRO A 83 22.82 -19.24 0.47
C PRO A 83 22.00 -19.41 1.77
N ALA A 84 22.53 -20.17 2.74
CA ALA A 84 21.81 -20.48 3.98
C ALA A 84 21.60 -19.24 4.87
N GLU A 85 22.63 -18.39 5.01
CA GLU A 85 22.55 -17.14 5.76
C GLU A 85 21.57 -16.16 5.09
N ALA A 86 21.64 -16.03 3.76
CA ALA A 86 20.76 -15.15 2.99
C ALA A 86 19.29 -15.58 3.06
N LEU A 87 19.00 -16.88 2.95
CA LEU A 87 17.64 -17.40 3.08
C LEU A 87 17.07 -17.22 4.49
N ALA A 88 17.89 -17.43 5.54
CA ALA A 88 17.47 -17.17 6.91
C ALA A 88 17.12 -15.69 7.14
N ALA A 89 17.98 -14.78 6.69
CA ALA A 89 17.73 -13.34 6.79
C ALA A 89 16.46 -12.90 6.02
N GLU A 90 16.22 -13.49 4.84
CA GLU A 90 15.04 -13.18 4.05
C GLU A 90 13.74 -13.73 4.68
N ARG A 91 13.78 -14.90 5.31
CA ARG A 91 12.65 -15.43 6.11
C ARG A 91 12.33 -14.52 7.29
N ASP A 92 13.33 -14.05 8.03
CA ASP A 92 13.14 -13.10 9.14
C ASP A 92 12.53 -11.77 8.66
N ARG A 93 12.95 -11.28 7.49
CA ARG A 93 12.35 -10.09 6.88
C ARG A 93 10.89 -10.34 6.52
N MET A 94 10.59 -11.44 5.85
CA MET A 94 9.22 -11.76 5.43
C MET A 94 8.29 -12.04 6.60
N ALA A 95 8.78 -12.61 7.71
CA ALA A 95 8.02 -12.74 8.94
C ALA A 95 7.56 -11.38 9.49
N LYS A 96 8.44 -10.36 9.47
CA LYS A 96 8.10 -8.99 9.88
C LYS A 96 7.09 -8.34 8.93
N VAL A 97 7.24 -8.53 7.62
CA VAL A 97 6.27 -8.05 6.62
C VAL A 97 4.90 -8.66 6.86
N ASN A 98 4.84 -9.99 7.00
CA ASN A 98 3.60 -10.71 7.18
C ASN A 98 2.88 -10.38 8.49
N ALA A 99 3.63 -10.17 9.58
CA ALA A 99 3.07 -9.75 10.86
C ALA A 99 2.43 -8.34 10.81
N ASN A 100 2.77 -7.52 9.80
CA ASN A 100 2.23 -6.17 9.70
C ASN A 100 0.84 -6.11 9.06
N TRP A 101 0.45 -7.11 8.27
CA TRP A 101 -0.81 -7.08 7.50
C TRP A 101 -2.05 -6.96 8.39
N ILE A 102 -2.10 -7.66 9.52
CA ILE A 102 -3.24 -7.55 10.43
C ILE A 102 -3.38 -6.13 11.00
N ARG A 103 -2.26 -5.48 11.34
CA ARG A 103 -2.27 -4.11 11.86
C ARG A 103 -2.80 -3.14 10.80
N LEU A 104 -2.30 -3.23 9.56
CA LEU A 104 -2.76 -2.39 8.45
C LEU A 104 -4.27 -2.58 8.20
N LYS A 105 -4.74 -3.82 8.12
CA LYS A 105 -6.17 -4.13 7.94
C LYS A 105 -7.04 -3.52 9.05
N LEU A 106 -6.62 -3.61 10.30
CA LEU A 106 -7.34 -2.99 11.43
C LEU A 106 -7.37 -1.46 11.32
N VAL A 107 -6.26 -0.82 10.92
CA VAL A 107 -6.20 0.63 10.69
C VAL A 107 -7.17 1.05 9.58
N TRP A 108 -7.19 0.33 8.46
CA TRP A 108 -8.11 0.63 7.34
C TRP A 108 -9.57 0.41 7.73
N THR A 109 -9.88 -0.66 8.45
CA THR A 109 -11.22 -0.88 8.99
C THR A 109 -11.64 0.26 9.93
N ALA A 110 -10.75 0.73 10.81
CA ALA A 110 -11.04 1.86 11.69
C ALA A 110 -11.35 3.14 10.89
N PHE A 111 -10.56 3.46 9.86
CA PHE A 111 -10.86 4.61 8.99
C PHE A 111 -12.18 4.47 8.25
N ALA A 112 -12.53 3.26 7.78
CA ALA A 112 -13.81 3.03 7.15
C ALA A 112 -14.98 3.25 8.12
N LEU A 113 -14.89 2.74 9.35
CA LEU A 113 -15.92 2.94 10.39
C LEU A 113 -16.06 4.40 10.80
N ILE A 114 -14.93 5.11 10.99
CA ILE A 114 -14.93 6.55 11.26
C ILE A 114 -15.58 7.29 10.10
N GLY A 115 -15.22 6.97 8.85
CA GLY A 115 -15.78 7.60 7.68
C GLY A 115 -17.30 7.41 7.57
N LEU A 116 -17.78 6.19 7.82
CA LEU A 116 -19.20 5.89 7.87
C LEU A 116 -19.91 6.66 8.99
N GLY A 117 -19.31 6.74 10.18
CA GLY A 117 -19.83 7.53 11.30
C GLY A 117 -19.93 9.03 10.97
N LEU A 118 -18.94 9.60 10.28
CA LEU A 118 -18.96 10.99 9.85
C LEU A 118 -20.06 11.28 8.82
N ILE A 119 -20.37 10.33 7.95
CA ILE A 119 -21.48 10.45 6.98
C ILE A 119 -22.83 10.37 7.69
N LEU A 120 -23.03 9.39 8.56
CA LEU A 120 -24.34 9.10 9.16
C LEU A 120 -24.71 10.01 10.34
N LEU A 121 -23.71 10.42 11.13
CA LEU A 121 -23.92 11.16 12.39
C LEU A 121 -23.39 12.60 12.32
N GLY A 122 -22.69 12.96 11.25
CA GLY A 122 -22.08 14.26 11.07
C GLY A 122 -23.08 15.40 11.04
N ARG A 123 -22.77 16.48 11.77
CA ARG A 123 -23.63 17.68 11.88
C ARG A 123 -23.08 18.90 11.14
N LYS A 124 -21.79 18.89 10.77
CA LYS A 124 -21.14 19.96 10.02
C LYS A 124 -20.97 19.53 8.57
N GLU A 125 -21.13 20.47 7.64
CA GLU A 125 -21.10 20.19 6.19
C GLU A 125 -19.80 19.54 5.69
N TRP A 126 -18.67 19.76 6.36
CA TRP A 126 -17.39 19.13 6.00
C TRP A 126 -17.29 17.65 6.42
N MET A 127 -18.05 17.23 7.44
CA MET A 127 -17.97 15.88 8.01
C MET A 127 -18.31 14.78 7.00
N PRO A 128 -19.45 14.84 6.27
CA PRO A 128 -19.73 13.83 5.24
C PRO A 128 -18.68 13.85 4.12
N GLY A 129 -18.09 15.00 3.80
CA GLY A 129 -16.98 15.09 2.83
C GLY A 129 -15.76 14.30 3.28
N VAL A 130 -15.31 14.52 4.52
CA VAL A 130 -14.21 13.74 5.13
C VAL A 130 -14.58 12.26 5.20
N GLY A 131 -15.83 11.94 5.54
CA GLY A 131 -16.29 10.56 5.63
C GLY A 131 -16.24 9.82 4.30
N VAL A 132 -16.69 10.43 3.21
CA VAL A 132 -16.57 9.87 1.86
C VAL A 132 -15.09 9.70 1.47
N GLY A 133 -14.26 10.71 1.74
CA GLY A 133 -12.82 10.63 1.48
C GLY A 133 -12.15 9.49 2.25
N LEU A 134 -12.50 9.28 3.52
CA LEU A 134 -11.96 8.18 4.34
C LEU A 134 -12.43 6.80 3.88
N LEU A 135 -13.67 6.67 3.38
CA LEU A 135 -14.14 5.41 2.81
C LEU A 135 -13.35 5.04 1.54
N ILE A 136 -13.14 6.00 0.64
CA ILE A 136 -12.33 5.81 -0.58
C ILE A 136 -10.88 5.48 -0.19
N PHE A 137 -10.32 6.21 0.77
CA PHE A 137 -8.98 5.99 1.30
C PHE A 137 -8.80 4.58 1.85
N ALA A 138 -9.69 4.17 2.76
CA ALA A 138 -9.63 2.86 3.40
C ALA A 138 -9.83 1.72 2.39
N ALA A 139 -10.81 1.84 1.49
CA ALA A 139 -11.08 0.82 0.49
C ALA A 139 -9.89 0.63 -0.47
N THR A 140 -9.28 1.73 -0.92
CA THR A 140 -8.13 1.70 -1.84
C THR A 140 -6.91 1.05 -1.19
N LEU A 141 -6.55 1.46 0.04
CA LEU A 141 -5.40 0.87 0.73
C LEU A 141 -5.65 -0.57 1.13
N MET A 142 -6.86 -0.91 1.59
CA MET A 142 -7.24 -2.29 1.91
C MET A 142 -7.12 -3.19 0.67
N ALA A 143 -7.65 -2.76 -0.49
CA ALA A 143 -7.55 -3.54 -1.72
C ALA A 143 -6.09 -3.74 -2.15
N THR A 144 -5.28 -2.69 -2.07
CA THR A 144 -3.84 -2.74 -2.38
C THR A 144 -3.11 -3.73 -1.46
N ASP A 145 -3.31 -3.61 -0.15
CA ASP A 145 -2.62 -4.44 0.84
C ASP A 145 -3.06 -5.90 0.80
N VAL A 146 -4.34 -6.20 0.53
CA VAL A 146 -4.80 -7.60 0.37
C VAL A 146 -4.12 -8.27 -0.82
N THR A 147 -3.90 -7.55 -1.92
CA THR A 147 -3.16 -8.11 -3.07
C THR A 147 -1.67 -8.29 -2.75
N ALA A 148 -1.07 -7.36 -2.01
CA ALA A 148 0.32 -7.45 -1.58
C ALA A 148 0.53 -8.60 -0.57
N GLU A 149 -0.37 -8.76 0.39
CA GLU A 149 -0.39 -9.85 1.37
C GLU A 149 -0.45 -11.21 0.66
N ARG A 150 -1.34 -11.39 -0.32
CA ARG A 150 -1.40 -12.64 -1.09
C ARG A 150 -0.09 -12.97 -1.79
N ARG A 151 0.57 -11.98 -2.42
CA ARG A 151 1.89 -12.20 -3.04
C ARG A 151 2.95 -12.55 -2.00
N ALA A 152 2.95 -11.85 -0.87
CA ALA A 152 3.90 -12.08 0.23
C ALA A 152 3.78 -13.49 0.79
N LEU A 153 2.56 -13.98 1.03
CA LEU A 153 2.32 -15.34 1.53
C LEU A 153 2.79 -16.42 0.55
N VAL A 154 2.51 -16.26 -0.75
CA VAL A 154 3.00 -17.19 -1.79
C VAL A 154 4.53 -17.23 -1.82
N TYR A 155 5.16 -16.06 -1.71
CA TYR A 155 6.63 -15.96 -1.67
C TYR A 155 7.22 -16.58 -0.40
N THR A 156 6.63 -16.33 0.78
CA THR A 156 7.05 -16.96 2.04
C THR A 156 6.95 -18.48 1.98
N ALA A 157 5.85 -19.03 1.45
CA ALA A 157 5.73 -20.48 1.28
C ALA A 157 6.82 -21.07 0.36
N ALA A 158 7.21 -20.34 -0.70
CA ALA A 158 8.30 -20.75 -1.57
C ALA A 158 9.68 -20.67 -0.88
N LEU A 159 9.88 -19.70 0.01
CA LEU A 159 11.09 -19.61 0.84
C LEU A 159 11.16 -20.76 1.85
N ASP A 160 10.05 -21.11 2.49
CA ASP A 160 10.01 -22.18 3.50
C ASP A 160 10.19 -23.58 2.88
N ALA A 161 9.80 -23.75 1.61
CA ALA A 161 10.04 -24.97 0.86
C ALA A 161 11.47 -25.08 0.27
N ALA A 162 12.26 -24.00 0.32
CA ALA A 162 13.64 -24.02 -0.15
C ALA A 162 14.56 -24.70 0.90
N PRO A 163 15.47 -25.59 0.47
CA PRO A 163 16.41 -26.28 1.36
C PRO A 163 17.41 -25.33 2.02
#